data_AF-A0A4R6RPF1-F1
#
_entry.id   AF-A0A4R6RPF1-F1
#
_cell.length_a   1.000
_cell.length_b   1.000
_cell.length_c   1.000
_cell.angle_alpha   90.00
_cell.angle_beta   90.00
_cell.angle_gamma   90.00
#
_symmetry.space_group_name_H-M   'P 1'
#
loop_
_entity.id
_entity.type
_entity.pdbx_description
1 polymer ?
#
loop_
_entity_poly.entity_id
_entity_poly.type
_entity_poly.pdbx_seq_one_letter_code
_entity_poly.pdbx_strand_id
1 'polypeptide(L)'
;MGQAKIRGTPEQRKQAAIERQLSLRPKHIVCNNCQAELSEMAPIDVAGMHGIDAAFVASCPHCGHDTYAIKGEREAVANMHMAIEDATGSEAQAGVVPSANKV
;
A
#
# COMPACT_ATOMS: atom_id res chain seq x y z
N MET A 1 42.90 -10.13 7.50
CA MET A 1 41.71 -9.38 7.95
C MET A 1 40.85 -9.04 6.73
N GLY A 2 39.93 -9.94 6.33
CA GLY A 2 39.11 -9.78 5.13
C GLY A 2 37.68 -9.40 5.49
N GLN A 3 37.39 -8.11 5.59
CA GLN A 3 36.05 -7.60 5.92
C GLN A 3 35.18 -7.60 4.66
N ALA A 4 34.64 -8.77 4.32
CA ALA A 4 33.63 -8.89 3.29
C ALA A 4 32.27 -8.43 3.85
N LYS A 5 31.85 -7.25 3.40
CA LYS A 5 30.47 -6.93 3.02
C LYS A 5 29.41 -7.27 4.09
N ILE A 6 29.26 -6.39 5.07
CA ILE A 6 28.01 -6.25 5.85
C ILE A 6 26.97 -5.61 4.92
N ARG A 7 26.54 -6.35 3.89
CA ARG A 7 25.27 -6.08 3.21
C ARG A 7 24.22 -6.69 4.12
N GLY A 8 23.43 -5.83 4.77
CA GLY A 8 22.50 -6.19 5.84
C GLY A 8 21.80 -7.53 5.64
N THR A 9 21.68 -8.29 6.72
CA THR A 9 21.08 -9.63 6.73
C THR A 9 19.68 -9.60 6.10
N PRO A 10 19.21 -10.71 5.50
CA PRO A 10 17.86 -10.80 4.95
C PRO A 10 16.77 -10.36 5.95
N GLU A 11 16.99 -10.60 7.25
CA GLU A 11 16.13 -10.13 8.33
C GLU A 11 16.11 -8.61 8.46
N GLN A 12 17.27 -7.93 8.39
CA GLN A 12 17.32 -6.46 8.41
C GLN A 12 16.59 -5.83 7.22
N ARG A 13 16.63 -6.47 6.05
CA ARG A 13 15.89 -5.99 4.87
C ARG A 13 14.38 -6.15 5.05
N LYS A 14 13.91 -7.24 5.65
CA LYS A 14 12.49 -7.43 6.00
C LYS A 14 12.03 -6.40 7.03
N GLN A 15 12.81 -6.20 8.09
CA GLN A 15 12.47 -5.24 9.15
C GLN A 15 12.36 -3.81 8.59
N ALA A 16 13.32 -3.39 7.77
CA ALA A 16 13.29 -2.06 7.13
C ALA A 16 12.11 -1.89 6.17
N ALA A 17 11.69 -2.93 5.47
CA ALA A 17 10.49 -2.88 4.62
C ALA A 17 9.21 -2.75 5.45
N ILE A 18 9.09 -3.52 6.54
CA ILE A 18 7.95 -3.47 7.46
C ILE A 18 7.87 -2.08 8.15
N GLU A 19 8.99 -1.55 8.60
CA GLU A 19 9.06 -0.26 9.30
C GLU A 19 8.73 0.92 8.38
N ARG A 20 9.14 0.84 7.10
CA ARG A 20 8.73 1.78 6.06
C ARG A 20 7.23 1.69 5.80
N GLN A 21 6.68 0.49 5.61
CA GLN A 21 5.23 0.33 5.41
C GLN A 21 4.44 0.87 6.59
N LEU A 22 4.83 0.56 7.83
CA LEU A 22 4.18 1.07 9.04
C LEU A 22 4.25 2.60 9.14
N SER A 23 5.41 3.20 8.82
CA SER A 23 5.57 4.66 8.79
C SER A 23 4.73 5.34 7.71
N LEU A 24 4.37 4.60 6.66
CA LEU A 24 3.58 5.08 5.54
C LEU A 24 2.09 4.77 5.68
N ARG A 25 1.69 4.07 6.73
CA ARG A 25 0.30 3.71 7.01
C ARG A 25 -0.55 4.98 7.21
N PRO A 26 -1.58 5.20 6.38
CA PRO A 26 -2.48 6.33 6.56
C PRO A 26 -3.35 6.13 7.83
N LYS A 27 -3.77 7.24 8.45
CA LYS A 27 -4.65 7.19 9.63
C LYS A 27 -6.07 6.72 9.26
N HIS A 28 -6.54 7.10 8.08
CA HIS A 28 -7.82 6.72 7.52
C HIS A 28 -7.67 6.56 6.00
N ILE A 29 -8.49 5.70 5.42
CA ILE A 29 -8.67 5.55 3.98
C ILE A 29 -10.07 6.02 3.65
N VAL A 30 -10.24 6.82 2.60
CA VAL A 30 -11.57 7.24 2.15
C VAL A 30 -12.08 6.21 1.16
N CYS A 31 -13.26 5.64 1.43
CA CYS A 31 -13.89 4.71 0.51
C CYS A 31 -14.21 5.39 -0.82
N ASN A 32 -13.79 4.80 -1.94
CA ASN A 32 -14.04 5.37 -3.26
C ASN A 32 -15.53 5.41 -3.64
N ASN A 33 -16.32 4.50 -3.10
CA ASN A 33 -17.72 4.36 -3.47
C ASN A 33 -18.63 5.31 -2.65
N CYS A 34 -18.52 5.26 -1.32
CA CYS A 34 -19.40 6.03 -0.42
C CYS A 34 -18.72 7.18 0.32
N GLN A 35 -17.44 7.42 0.08
CA GLN A 35 -16.61 8.43 0.76
C GLN A 35 -16.54 8.30 2.29
N ALA A 36 -16.89 7.13 2.84
CA ALA A 36 -16.75 6.86 4.26
C ALA A 36 -15.27 6.78 4.66
N GLU A 37 -14.93 7.33 5.83
CA GLU A 37 -13.60 7.21 6.42
C GLU A 37 -13.43 5.84 7.08
N LEU A 38 -12.53 5.04 6.55
CA LEU A 38 -12.19 3.70 7.02
C LEU A 38 -10.91 3.76 7.85
N SER A 39 -11.02 3.45 9.13
CA SER A 39 -9.86 3.31 10.03
C SER A 39 -9.30 1.88 10.02
N GLU A 40 -10.15 0.90 9.73
CA GLU A 40 -9.78 -0.51 9.66
C GLU A 40 -9.21 -0.82 8.27
N MET A 41 -7.93 -1.18 8.25
CA MET A 41 -7.21 -1.49 7.03
C MET A 41 -6.15 -2.55 7.29
N ALA A 42 -6.01 -3.48 6.35
CA ALA A 42 -4.99 -4.52 6.36
C ALA A 42 -3.84 -4.14 5.42
N PRO A 43 -2.58 -4.32 5.83
CA PRO A 43 -1.45 -4.14 4.92
C PRO A 43 -1.45 -5.24 3.85
N ILE A 44 -1.11 -4.87 2.63
CA ILE A 44 -0.88 -5.80 1.53
C ILE A 44 0.63 -5.99 1.38
N ASP A 45 1.06 -7.22 1.11
CA ASP A 45 2.45 -7.47 0.78
C ASP A 45 2.76 -6.85 -0.58
N VAL A 46 3.65 -5.85 -0.57
CA VAL A 46 4.15 -5.19 -1.78
C VAL A 46 5.58 -5.60 -2.11
N ALA A 47 6.06 -6.69 -1.49
CA ALA A 47 7.43 -7.12 -1.64
C ALA A 47 7.68 -7.61 -3.07
N GLY A 48 8.44 -6.83 -3.84
CA GLY A 48 8.75 -7.11 -5.24
C GLY A 48 8.05 -6.19 -6.23
N MET A 49 7.11 -5.35 -5.78
CA MET A 49 6.53 -4.30 -6.62
C MET A 49 7.45 -3.07 -6.64
N HIS A 50 8.15 -2.85 -7.76
CA HIS A 50 9.00 -1.67 -7.93
C HIS A 50 8.14 -0.40 -8.01
N GLY A 51 8.55 0.62 -7.24
CA GLY A 51 7.86 1.91 -7.16
C GLY A 51 6.65 1.93 -6.23
N ILE A 52 6.28 0.82 -5.57
CA ILE A 52 5.27 0.80 -4.51
C ILE A 52 5.98 0.73 -3.16
N ASP A 53 5.81 1.75 -2.33
CA ASP A 53 6.38 1.78 -0.99
C ASP A 53 5.49 1.06 0.04
N ALA A 54 4.17 1.20 -0.10
CA ALA A 54 3.20 0.55 0.78
C ALA A 54 1.84 0.41 0.08
N ALA A 55 1.10 -0.64 0.37
CA ALA A 55 -0.30 -0.76 -0.01
C ALA A 55 -1.13 -1.31 1.16
N PHE A 56 -2.35 -0.83 1.26
CA PHE A 56 -3.32 -1.21 2.27
C PHE A 56 -4.66 -1.50 1.59
N VAL A 57 -5.43 -2.42 2.14
CA VAL A 57 -6.81 -2.68 1.72
C VAL A 57 -7.73 -2.42 2.91
N ALA A 58 -8.84 -1.75 2.67
CA ALA A 58 -9.87 -1.50 3.65
C ALA A 58 -11.22 -1.92 3.07
N SER A 59 -11.89 -2.84 3.75
CA SER A 59 -13.23 -3.27 3.38
C SER A 59 -14.24 -2.30 4.01
N CYS A 60 -15.05 -1.64 3.19
CA CYS A 60 -16.00 -0.66 3.69
C CYS A 60 -17.23 -1.34 4.33
N PRO A 61 -17.49 -1.19 5.65
CA PRO A 61 -18.68 -1.77 6.28
C PRO A 61 -19.98 -1.06 5.85
N HIS A 62 -19.90 0.13 5.27
CA HIS A 62 -21.06 0.92 4.85
C HIS A 62 -21.64 0.48 3.50
N CYS A 63 -20.77 0.14 2.54
CA CYS A 63 -21.21 -0.24 1.18
C CYS A 63 -20.78 -1.65 0.78
N GLY A 64 -19.91 -2.31 1.55
CA GLY A 64 -19.40 -3.64 1.24
C GLY A 64 -18.31 -3.67 0.16
N HIS A 65 -17.83 -2.52 -0.32
CA HIS A 65 -16.75 -2.45 -1.31
C HIS A 65 -15.37 -2.41 -0.65
N ASP A 66 -14.43 -3.14 -1.23
CA ASP A 66 -13.02 -3.04 -0.89
C ASP A 66 -12.40 -1.79 -1.52
N THR A 67 -11.67 -1.02 -0.72
CA THR A 67 -10.94 0.16 -1.15
C THR A 67 -9.45 -0.07 -0.91
N TYR A 68 -8.66 0.09 -1.97
CA TYR A 68 -7.20 -0.06 -1.90
C TYR A 68 -6.56 1.30 -1.69
N ALA A 69 -5.51 1.35 -0.89
CA ALA A 69 -4.80 2.54 -0.49
C ALA A 69 -3.32 2.32 -0.75
N ILE A 70 -2.87 2.78 -1.91
CA ILE A 70 -1.54 2.47 -2.43
C ILE A 70 -0.68 3.74 -2.39
N LYS A 71 0.50 3.64 -1.77
CA LYS A 71 1.49 4.70 -1.69
C LYS A 71 2.74 4.27 -2.44
N GLY A 72 3.15 5.09 -3.39
CA GLY A 72 4.32 4.86 -4.21
C GLY A 72 4.45 5.94 -5.28
N GLU A 73 5.30 5.67 -6.26
CA GLU A 73 5.43 6.48 -7.47
C GLU A 73 4.14 6.43 -8.29
N ARG A 74 3.76 7.57 -8.87
CA ARG A 74 2.51 7.71 -9.63
C ARG A 74 2.36 6.65 -10.72
N GLU A 75 3.45 6.35 -11.44
CA GLU A 75 3.46 5.34 -12.49
C GLU A 75 3.25 3.92 -11.94
N ALA A 76 3.86 3.60 -10.80
CA ALA A 76 3.70 2.30 -10.16
C ALA A 76 2.28 2.13 -9.59
N VAL A 77 1.71 3.18 -8.98
CA VAL A 77 0.31 3.17 -8.51
C VAL A 77 -0.65 2.95 -9.66
N ALA A 78 -0.45 3.65 -10.79
CA ALA A 78 -1.27 3.48 -11.98
C ALA A 78 -1.16 2.06 -12.56
N ASN A 79 0.06 1.49 -12.62
CA ASN A 79 0.27 0.12 -13.07
C ASN A 79 -0.39 -0.91 -12.12
N MET A 80 -0.33 -0.66 -10.82
CA MET A 80 -1.01 -1.50 -9.83
C MET A 80 -2.52 -1.44 -9.95
N HIS A 81 -3.10 -0.25 -10.20
CA HIS A 81 -4.53 -0.12 -10.52
C HIS A 81 -4.89 -0.98 -11.74
N MET A 82 -4.16 -0.85 -12.84
CA MET A 82 -4.41 -1.62 -14.06
C MET A 82 -4.30 -3.14 -13.83
N ALA A 83 -3.30 -3.58 -13.06
CA ALA A 83 -3.12 -4.99 -12.72
C ALA A 83 -4.25 -5.53 -11.81
N ILE A 84 -4.76 -4.72 -10.89
CA ILE A 84 -5.92 -5.08 -10.06
C ILE A 84 -7.16 -5.19 -10.93
N GLU A 85 -7.42 -4.22 -11.81
CA GLU A 85 -8.56 -4.22 -12.72
C GLU A 85 -8.54 -5.43 -13.66
N ASP A 86 -7.37 -5.79 -14.21
CA ASP A 86 -7.17 -6.98 -15.06
C ASP A 86 -7.41 -8.28 -14.28
N ALA A 87 -6.89 -8.38 -13.05
CA ALA A 87 -6.98 -9.58 -12.24
C ALA A 87 -8.37 -9.81 -11.62
N THR A 88 -9.10 -8.75 -11.28
CA THR A 88 -10.41 -8.87 -10.61
C THR A 88 -11.59 -8.84 -11.56
N GLY A 89 -11.42 -8.47 -12.83
CA GLY A 89 -12.45 -8.50 -13.89
C GLY A 89 -13.64 -7.54 -13.69
N SER A 90 -13.87 -7.03 -12.47
CA SER A 90 -14.90 -6.07 -12.10
C SER A 90 -14.52 -5.28 -10.82
N GLU A 91 -14.75 -3.96 -10.87
CA GLU A 91 -15.11 -3.05 -9.76
C GLU A 91 -14.19 -2.90 -8.52
N ALA A 92 -12.96 -3.41 -8.54
CA ALA A 92 -11.97 -3.10 -7.50
C ALA A 92 -11.41 -1.68 -7.71
N GLN A 93 -12.14 -0.66 -7.26
CA GLN A 93 -11.70 0.73 -7.35
C GLN A 93 -10.60 0.99 -6.32
N ALA A 94 -9.38 1.20 -6.81
CA ALA A 94 -8.25 1.56 -5.96
C ALA A 94 -8.25 3.08 -5.69
N GLY A 95 -8.14 3.42 -4.41
CA GLY A 95 -8.34 4.74 -3.85
C GLY A 95 -7.05 5.51 -3.69
N VAL A 96 -7.15 6.82 -3.88
CA VAL A 96 -6.03 7.74 -3.73
C VAL A 96 -5.85 7.99 -2.24
N VAL A 97 -4.74 7.51 -1.66
CA VAL A 97 -4.36 7.96 -0.33
C VAL A 97 -3.93 9.42 -0.42
N PRO A 98 -4.54 10.34 0.35
CA PRO A 98 -3.97 11.67 0.48
C PRO A 98 -2.57 11.52 1.05
N SER A 99 -1.59 12.19 0.44
CA SER A 99 -0.20 12.19 0.90
C SER A 99 -0.17 12.45 2.40
N ALA A 100 0.22 11.44 3.17
CA ALA A 100 0.30 11.55 4.63
C ALA A 100 1.19 12.75 5.00
N ASN A 101 0.55 13.78 5.54
CA ASN A 101 1.09 14.87 6.35
C ASN A 101 2.28 15.66 5.73
N LYS A 102 1.97 16.73 4.98
CA LYS A 102 2.83 17.93 4.95
C LYS A 102 2.41 18.82 6.13
N VAL A 103 3.10 18.73 7.25
CA VAL A 103 3.25 19.83 8.22
C VAL A 103 4.69 19.91 8.68
#